data_AF-A0A069CZJ0-F1
#
_entry.id   AF-A0A069CZJ0-F1
#
_cell.length_a   1.000
_cell.length_b   1.000
_cell.length_c   1.000
_cell.angle_alpha   90.00
_cell.angle_beta   90.00
_cell.angle_gamma   90.00
#
_symmetry.space_group_name_H-M   'P 1'
#
loop_
_entity.id
_entity.type
_entity.pdbx_description
1 polymer ?
#
loop_
_entity_poly.entity_id
_entity_poly.type
_entity_poly.pdbx_seq_one_letter_code
_entity_poly.pdbx_strand_id
1 'polypeptide(L)'
;MYNFSFQNPVKLIMGKGTIATLSNEIPKDKSIMITFGGGSVKKNGVYDQVIKALQGYNTVEFWGIEPNPSIETLRKAIALGKEKKVDFLLAVGGGSVIDGTKLISAGLLYDGDAWDMVLAGKPAAGTVPLATVLTLPATGSEMNNGAVISSYEKKEKHAFLLIIRCSLFLIRK
;
A
#
# COMPACT_ATOMS: atom_id res chain seq x y z
N MET A 1 -4.24 -35.58 4.76
CA MET A 1 -4.49 -34.12 4.71
C MET A 1 -4.57 -33.64 6.16
N TYR A 2 -3.81 -32.61 6.54
CA TYR A 2 -3.83 -32.09 7.92
C TYR A 2 -5.01 -31.13 8.13
N ASN A 3 -5.49 -31.02 9.37
CA ASN A 3 -6.54 -30.06 9.72
C ASN A 3 -5.98 -28.63 9.64
N PHE A 4 -6.75 -27.71 9.05
CA PHE A 4 -6.42 -26.29 9.01
C PHE A 4 -7.68 -25.42 9.05
N SER A 5 -7.51 -24.15 9.40
CA SER A 5 -8.53 -23.11 9.28
C SER A 5 -7.99 -21.99 8.40
N PHE A 6 -8.83 -21.45 7.53
CA PHE A 6 -8.45 -20.40 6.58
C PHE A 6 -9.35 -19.18 6.75
N GLN A 7 -8.73 -18.01 6.89
CA GLN A 7 -9.41 -16.73 6.90
C GLN A 7 -8.59 -15.72 6.12
N ASN A 8 -9.22 -15.04 5.16
CA ASN A 8 -8.67 -13.87 4.50
C ASN A 8 -9.73 -12.75 4.53
N PRO A 9 -9.51 -11.66 5.29
CA PRO A 9 -10.48 -10.56 5.39
C PRO A 9 -10.45 -9.61 4.19
N VAL A 10 -9.53 -9.81 3.24
CA VAL A 10 -9.36 -8.94 2.07
C VAL A 10 -10.48 -9.16 1.06
N LYS A 11 -11.15 -8.07 0.67
CA LYS A 11 -12.10 -8.07 -0.45
C LYS A 11 -11.34 -7.98 -1.77
N LEU A 12 -11.53 -8.97 -2.64
CA LEU A 12 -10.95 -9.02 -3.98
C LEU A 12 -11.99 -8.60 -5.02
N ILE A 13 -11.66 -7.58 -5.82
CA ILE A 13 -12.40 -7.17 -7.01
C ILE A 13 -11.53 -7.47 -8.23
N MET A 14 -11.94 -8.45 -9.02
CA MET A 14 -11.19 -8.89 -10.20
C MET A 14 -12.03 -8.75 -11.45
N GLY A 15 -11.46 -8.18 -12.50
CA GLY A 15 -12.11 -8.08 -13.80
C GLY A 15 -11.66 -6.87 -14.62
N LYS A 16 -11.99 -6.89 -15.90
CA LYS A 16 -11.69 -5.79 -16.82
C LYS A 16 -12.49 -4.55 -16.45
N GLY A 17 -11.83 -3.39 -16.41
CA GLY A 17 -12.49 -2.11 -16.14
C GLY A 17 -12.91 -1.89 -14.68
N THR A 18 -12.54 -2.79 -13.76
CA THR A 18 -12.88 -2.69 -12.34
C THR A 18 -12.30 -1.44 -11.67
N ILE A 19 -11.25 -0.81 -12.22
CA ILE A 19 -10.64 0.41 -11.63
C ILE A 19 -11.69 1.53 -11.51
N ALA A 20 -12.68 1.55 -12.40
CA ALA A 20 -13.78 2.51 -12.32
C ALA A 20 -14.64 2.37 -11.06
N THR A 21 -14.62 1.22 -10.36
CA THR A 21 -15.39 0.99 -9.13
C THR A 21 -14.66 1.43 -7.86
N LEU A 22 -13.43 1.97 -7.96
CA LEU A 22 -12.68 2.45 -6.78
C LEU A 22 -13.46 3.45 -5.93
N SER A 23 -14.22 4.34 -6.58
CA SER A 23 -15.02 5.36 -5.90
C SER A 23 -16.20 4.82 -5.09
N ASN A 24 -16.59 3.56 -5.29
CA ASN A 24 -17.62 2.90 -4.48
C ASN A 24 -17.06 2.32 -3.18
N GLU A 25 -15.73 2.24 -3.08
CA GLU A 25 -15.04 1.40 -2.10
C GLU A 25 -14.08 2.20 -1.21
N ILE A 26 -13.75 3.42 -1.64
CA ILE A 26 -12.99 4.39 -0.86
C ILE A 26 -13.96 5.49 -0.41
N PRO A 27 -14.07 5.80 0.90
CA PRO A 27 -14.98 6.84 1.37
C PRO A 27 -14.53 8.23 0.89
N LYS A 28 -15.51 9.07 0.49
CA LYS A 28 -15.26 10.41 -0.11
C LYS A 28 -14.70 11.45 0.86
N ASP A 29 -14.90 11.26 2.15
CA ASP A 29 -14.43 12.14 3.22
C ASP A 29 -12.94 11.95 3.53
N LYS A 30 -12.27 10.98 2.91
CA LYS A 30 -10.86 10.64 3.18
C LYS A 30 -9.86 11.52 2.44
N SER A 31 -8.75 11.78 3.13
CA SER A 31 -7.51 12.31 2.57
C SER A 31 -6.63 11.13 2.14
N ILE A 32 -6.57 10.88 0.84
CA ILE A 32 -5.95 9.68 0.26
C ILE A 32 -4.52 9.98 -0.15
N MET A 33 -3.55 9.22 0.33
CA MET A 33 -2.24 9.16 -0.32
C MET A 33 -2.20 8.03 -1.35
N ILE A 34 -1.97 8.38 -2.60
CA ILE A 34 -1.76 7.42 -3.69
C ILE A 34 -0.26 7.21 -3.85
N THR A 35 0.18 5.96 -3.69
CA THR A 35 1.60 5.60 -3.79
C THR A 35 1.87 4.87 -5.09
N PHE A 36 3.00 5.21 -5.71
CA PHE A 36 3.42 4.71 -7.00
C PHE A 36 4.90 4.31 -7.02
N GLY A 37 5.24 3.42 -7.95
CA GLY A 37 6.63 3.08 -8.27
C GLY A 37 7.25 4.02 -9.32
N GLY A 38 8.07 3.46 -10.21
CA GLY A 38 8.83 4.21 -11.23
C GLY A 38 8.06 4.72 -12.46
N GLY A 39 6.73 4.73 -12.44
CA GLY A 39 5.92 5.38 -13.50
C GLY A 39 5.42 4.49 -14.65
N SER A 40 5.61 3.16 -14.60
CA SER A 40 5.03 2.23 -15.61
C SER A 40 3.50 2.36 -15.73
N VAL A 41 2.84 2.73 -14.62
CA VAL A 41 1.39 2.98 -14.53
C VAL A 41 0.89 4.14 -15.40
N LYS A 42 1.77 5.10 -15.75
CA LYS A 42 1.43 6.17 -16.70
C LYS A 42 1.44 5.64 -18.14
N LYS A 43 2.40 4.77 -18.47
CA LYS A 43 2.55 4.20 -19.82
C LYS A 43 1.39 3.26 -20.20
N ASN A 44 0.80 2.57 -19.23
CA ASN A 44 -0.26 1.57 -19.47
C ASN A 44 -1.69 2.11 -19.17
N GLY A 45 -1.82 3.42 -18.96
CA GLY A 45 -3.09 4.12 -18.69
C GLY A 45 -3.76 3.76 -17.36
N VAL A 46 -3.08 3.07 -16.44
CA VAL A 46 -3.64 2.79 -15.09
C VAL A 46 -3.74 4.08 -14.28
N TYR A 47 -2.71 4.93 -14.36
CA TYR A 47 -2.70 6.23 -13.69
C TYR A 47 -3.95 7.05 -14.06
N ASP A 48 -4.23 7.22 -15.35
CA ASP A 48 -5.37 7.99 -15.82
C ASP A 48 -6.70 7.40 -15.36
N GLN A 49 -6.83 6.07 -15.33
CA GLN A 49 -8.02 5.40 -14.81
C GLN A 49 -8.22 5.63 -13.31
N VAL A 50 -7.15 5.58 -12.51
CA VAL A 50 -7.21 5.83 -11.06
C VAL A 50 -7.58 7.27 -10.78
N ILE A 51 -6.90 8.25 -11.40
CA ILE A 51 -7.19 9.67 -11.21
C ILE A 51 -8.62 10.00 -11.65
N LYS A 52 -9.08 9.43 -12.77
CA LYS A 52 -10.46 9.58 -13.22
C LYS A 52 -11.47 8.98 -12.23
N ALA A 53 -11.19 7.80 -11.69
CA ALA A 53 -12.07 7.16 -10.71
C ALA A 53 -12.14 7.95 -9.39
N LEU A 54 -11.06 8.62 -9.01
CA LEU A 54 -10.95 9.43 -7.79
C LEU A 54 -11.16 10.93 -8.03
N GLN A 55 -11.81 11.31 -9.13
CA GLN A 55 -12.13 12.71 -9.38
C GLN A 55 -13.01 13.27 -8.26
N GLY A 56 -12.58 14.38 -7.65
CA GLY A 56 -13.28 15.04 -6.54
C GLY A 56 -12.91 14.52 -5.14
N TYR A 57 -11.99 13.56 -5.04
CA TYR A 57 -11.39 13.17 -3.76
C TYR A 57 -10.23 14.12 -3.38
N ASN A 58 -9.94 14.22 -2.08
CA ASN A 58 -8.72 14.86 -1.62
C ASN A 58 -7.55 13.86 -1.73
N THR A 59 -6.67 14.05 -2.71
CA THR A 59 -5.59 13.12 -3.02
C THR A 59 -4.21 13.78 -2.94
N VAL A 60 -3.26 13.06 -2.36
CA VAL A 60 -1.84 13.40 -2.35
C VAL A 60 -1.07 12.27 -3.03
N GLU A 61 -0.17 12.60 -3.95
CA GLU A 61 0.62 11.57 -4.64
C GLU A 61 2.01 11.42 -4.02
N PHE A 62 2.48 10.19 -3.91
CA PHE A 62 3.86 9.86 -3.59
C PHE A 62 4.43 8.92 -4.65
N TRP A 63 5.57 9.29 -5.23
CA TRP A 63 6.20 8.60 -6.34
C TRP A 63 7.59 8.08 -5.97
N GLY A 64 8.05 7.09 -6.72
CA GLY A 64 9.44 6.64 -6.66
C GLY A 64 9.71 5.49 -5.70
N ILE A 65 8.68 4.74 -5.27
CA ILE A 65 8.90 3.51 -4.51
C ILE A 65 9.65 2.49 -5.41
N GLU A 66 10.80 2.04 -4.92
CA GLU A 66 11.72 1.19 -5.66
C GLU A 66 11.19 -0.27 -5.75
N PRO A 67 11.72 -1.10 -6.67
CA PRO A 67 11.43 -2.53 -6.70
C PRO A 67 11.78 -3.27 -5.39
N ASN A 68 12.78 -2.77 -4.66
CA ASN A 68 13.08 -3.17 -3.28
C ASN A 68 12.84 -1.94 -2.40
N PRO A 69 11.65 -1.78 -1.81
CA PRO A 69 11.26 -0.53 -1.16
C PRO A 69 12.21 -0.24 0.01
N SER A 70 12.77 0.96 0.00
CA SER A 70 13.80 1.38 0.96
C SER A 70 13.21 2.19 2.10
N ILE A 71 13.65 1.96 3.35
CA ILE A 71 13.18 2.73 4.50
C ILE A 71 13.44 4.23 4.34
N GLU A 72 14.53 4.58 3.66
CA GLU A 72 14.93 5.95 3.36
C GLU A 72 13.88 6.67 2.50
N THR A 73 13.33 5.99 1.49
CA THR A 73 12.23 6.52 0.67
C THR A 73 10.91 6.52 1.44
N LEU A 74 10.61 5.47 2.21
CA LEU A 74 9.34 5.34 2.93
C LEU A 74 9.20 6.33 4.08
N ARG A 75 10.30 6.72 4.75
CA ARG A 75 10.29 7.80 5.75
C ARG A 75 9.81 9.13 5.16
N LYS A 76 10.16 9.43 3.91
CA LYS A 76 9.69 10.64 3.21
C LYS A 76 8.19 10.59 2.95
N ALA A 77 7.67 9.43 2.54
CA ALA A 77 6.25 9.22 2.35
C ALA A 77 5.47 9.34 3.67
N ILE A 78 5.99 8.76 4.75
CA ILE A 78 5.39 8.88 6.10
C ILE A 78 5.36 10.34 6.55
N ALA A 79 6.47 11.07 6.40
CA ALA A 79 6.53 12.49 6.77
C ALA A 79 5.51 13.31 5.97
N LEU A 80 5.43 13.11 4.65
CA LEU A 80 4.44 13.77 3.80
C LEU A 80 3.01 13.42 4.22
N GLY A 81 2.73 12.15 4.51
CA GLY A 81 1.39 11.72 4.89
C GLY A 81 0.96 12.27 6.24
N LYS A 82 1.88 12.39 7.20
CA LYS A 82 1.63 13.08 8.48
C LYS A 82 1.36 14.57 8.27
N GLU A 83 2.18 15.25 7.45
CA GLU A 83 2.00 16.67 7.12
C GLU A 83 0.62 16.93 6.49
N LYS A 84 0.23 16.10 5.53
CA LYS A 84 -1.04 16.22 4.80
C LYS A 84 -2.24 15.57 5.52
N LYS A 85 -2.03 15.05 6.73
CA LYS A 85 -3.07 14.38 7.55
C LYS A 85 -3.82 13.31 6.75
N VAL A 86 -3.07 12.49 6.04
CA VAL A 86 -3.60 11.37 5.26
C VAL A 86 -4.21 10.34 6.19
N ASP A 87 -5.42 9.89 5.87
CA ASP A 87 -6.17 8.91 6.64
C ASP A 87 -6.70 7.74 5.79
N PHE A 88 -6.23 7.63 4.53
CA PHE A 88 -6.40 6.46 3.68
C PHE A 88 -5.23 6.33 2.69
N LEU A 89 -4.83 5.10 2.35
CA LEU A 89 -3.75 4.83 1.39
C LEU A 89 -4.26 4.05 0.17
N LEU A 90 -3.75 4.38 -1.01
CA LEU A 90 -4.01 3.63 -2.24
C LEU A 90 -2.68 3.27 -2.93
N ALA A 91 -2.28 2.00 -2.86
CA ALA A 91 -1.10 1.54 -3.59
C ALA A 91 -1.45 1.21 -5.04
N VAL A 92 -0.77 1.82 -6.01
CA VAL A 92 -0.99 1.54 -7.43
C VAL A 92 0.31 1.06 -8.06
N GLY A 93 0.41 -0.25 -8.24
CA GLY A 93 1.64 -0.87 -8.72
C GLY A 93 1.74 -2.38 -8.50
N GLY A 94 2.97 -2.88 -8.45
CA GLY A 94 3.28 -4.27 -8.09
C GLY A 94 3.53 -4.45 -6.60
N GLY A 95 3.97 -5.64 -6.21
CA GLY A 95 4.23 -6.02 -4.81
C GLY A 95 5.14 -5.05 -4.05
N SER A 96 6.15 -4.48 -4.69
CA SER A 96 7.07 -3.54 -4.03
C SER A 96 6.39 -2.24 -3.57
N VAL A 97 5.47 -1.71 -4.38
CA VAL A 97 4.66 -0.54 -4.04
C VAL A 97 3.71 -0.88 -2.90
N ILE A 98 3.10 -2.07 -2.94
CA ILE A 98 2.18 -2.56 -1.91
C ILE A 98 2.92 -2.72 -0.57
N ASP A 99 4.09 -3.37 -0.56
CA ASP A 99 4.92 -3.57 0.62
C ASP A 99 5.36 -2.25 1.24
N GLY A 100 5.85 -1.31 0.43
CA GLY A 100 6.20 0.03 0.90
C GLY A 100 4.99 0.75 1.52
N THR A 101 3.83 0.65 0.87
CA THR A 101 2.58 1.30 1.34
C THR A 101 2.07 0.71 2.64
N LYS A 102 2.25 -0.60 2.86
CA LYS A 102 1.95 -1.23 4.14
C LYS A 102 2.79 -0.62 5.27
N LEU A 103 4.09 -0.44 5.07
CA LEU A 103 4.90 0.23 6.10
C LEU A 103 4.48 1.68 6.30
N ILE A 104 4.16 2.42 5.23
CA ILE A 104 3.64 3.79 5.34
C ILE A 104 2.37 3.80 6.20
N SER A 105 1.42 2.91 5.94
CA SER A 105 0.17 2.75 6.69
C SER A 105 0.39 2.58 8.20
N ALA A 106 1.37 1.77 8.59
CA ALA A 106 1.72 1.57 9.99
C ALA A 106 2.48 2.79 10.56
N GLY A 107 3.43 3.33 9.80
CA GLY A 107 4.29 4.46 10.20
C GLY A 107 3.54 5.79 10.36
N LEU A 108 2.40 5.98 9.70
CA LEU A 108 1.55 7.16 9.90
C LEU A 108 1.01 7.26 11.33
N LEU A 109 0.81 6.12 12.01
CA LEU A 109 0.30 6.06 13.38
C LEU A 109 1.40 5.83 14.43
N TYR A 110 2.67 5.82 14.02
CA TYR A 110 3.79 5.53 14.90
C TYR A 110 4.66 6.77 15.11
N ASP A 111 4.96 7.11 16.37
CA ASP A 111 5.74 8.32 16.70
C ASP A 111 7.26 8.11 16.57
N GLY A 112 7.72 6.86 16.60
CA GLY A 112 9.14 6.51 16.42
C GLY A 112 9.57 6.34 14.97
N ASP A 113 10.76 5.75 14.77
CA ASP A 113 11.25 5.44 13.43
C ASP A 113 10.56 4.18 12.89
N ALA A 114 9.99 4.27 11.69
CA ALA A 114 9.35 3.12 11.04
C ALA A 114 10.30 1.92 10.86
N TRP A 115 11.62 2.13 10.86
CA TRP A 115 12.58 1.01 10.87
C TRP A 115 12.49 0.17 12.13
N ASP A 116 12.20 0.77 13.29
CA ASP A 116 12.04 0.05 14.55
C ASP A 116 10.87 -0.94 14.46
N MET A 117 9.81 -0.57 13.73
CA MET A 117 8.67 -1.44 13.48
C MET A 117 9.06 -2.66 12.64
N VAL A 118 9.91 -2.45 11.63
CA VAL A 118 10.44 -3.53 10.79
C VAL A 118 11.30 -4.49 11.63
N LEU A 119 12.17 -3.96 12.48
CA LEU A 119 13.07 -4.76 13.33
C LEU A 119 12.38 -5.44 14.51
N ALA A 120 11.25 -4.89 15.00
CA ALA A 120 10.55 -5.43 16.16
C ALA A 120 10.02 -6.86 15.95
N GLY A 121 9.84 -7.28 14.68
CA GLY A 121 9.33 -8.62 14.34
C GLY A 121 7.91 -8.91 14.86
N LYS A 122 7.19 -7.87 15.29
CA LYS A 122 5.83 -7.95 15.83
C LYS A 122 4.87 -7.15 14.97
N PRO A 123 3.59 -7.56 14.88
CA PRO A 123 2.60 -6.81 14.13
C PRO A 123 2.42 -5.38 14.67
N ALA A 124 2.28 -4.42 13.76
CA ALA A 124 1.92 -3.05 14.14
C ALA A 124 0.58 -3.00 14.90
N ALA A 125 0.53 -2.18 15.96
CA ALA A 125 -0.65 -2.04 16.82
C ALA A 125 -1.86 -1.42 16.10
N GLY A 126 -1.61 -0.63 15.04
CA GLY A 126 -2.63 0.01 14.23
C GLY A 126 -2.09 0.34 12.84
N THR A 127 -3.01 0.53 11.91
CA THR A 127 -2.74 0.87 10.51
C THR A 127 -3.78 1.86 10.00
N VAL A 128 -3.35 2.81 9.17
CA VAL A 128 -4.27 3.58 8.33
C VAL A 128 -4.87 2.63 7.28
N PRO A 129 -6.18 2.63 7.03
CA PRO A 129 -6.78 1.79 5.99
C PRO A 129 -6.08 1.99 4.64
N LEU A 130 -5.82 0.89 3.95
CA LEU A 130 -5.19 0.91 2.63
C LEU A 130 -6.00 0.09 1.63
N ALA A 131 -5.98 0.48 0.36
CA ALA A 131 -6.46 -0.30 -0.76
C ALA A 131 -5.35 -0.40 -1.81
N THR A 132 -5.47 -1.31 -2.77
CA THR A 132 -4.52 -1.34 -3.89
C THR A 132 -5.15 -1.64 -5.23
N VAL A 133 -4.49 -1.13 -6.27
CA VAL A 133 -4.67 -1.48 -7.67
C VAL A 133 -3.42 -2.23 -8.12
N LEU A 134 -3.55 -3.55 -8.24
CA LEU A 134 -2.44 -4.41 -8.64
C LEU A 134 -2.21 -4.32 -10.15
N THR A 135 -0.99 -3.98 -10.55
CA THR A 135 -0.61 -3.86 -11.97
C THR A 135 0.40 -4.92 -12.42
N LEU A 136 0.99 -5.67 -11.49
CA LEU A 136 1.97 -6.71 -11.79
C LEU A 136 1.69 -7.93 -10.90
N PRO A 137 1.16 -9.05 -11.44
CA PRO A 137 0.93 -10.25 -10.66
C PRO A 137 2.27 -10.93 -10.33
N ALA A 138 2.53 -11.16 -9.04
CA ALA A 138 3.76 -11.86 -8.62
C ALA A 138 3.70 -12.37 -7.16
N THR A 139 3.38 -11.50 -6.20
CA THR A 139 3.81 -11.71 -4.80
C THR A 139 2.74 -12.18 -3.83
N GLY A 140 1.45 -12.03 -4.16
CA GLY A 140 0.37 -12.24 -3.19
C GLY A 140 0.34 -11.19 -2.07
N SER A 141 1.23 -10.19 -2.09
CA SER A 141 1.23 -9.06 -1.14
C SER A 141 -0.12 -8.36 -1.13
N GLU A 142 -0.84 -8.43 -2.24
CA GLU A 142 -2.18 -7.90 -2.38
C GLU A 142 -3.25 -8.58 -1.51
N MET A 143 -2.95 -9.68 -0.86
CA MET A 143 -3.96 -10.39 -0.06
C MET A 143 -3.38 -11.03 1.20
N ASN A 144 -2.20 -10.55 1.61
CA ASN A 144 -1.50 -11.00 2.81
C ASN A 144 -1.07 -9.80 3.67
N ASN A 145 -0.63 -10.10 4.88
CA ASN A 145 -0.22 -9.12 5.89
C ASN A 145 1.30 -8.94 6.02
N GLY A 146 2.08 -9.51 5.10
CA GLY A 146 3.52 -9.34 5.07
C GLY A 146 3.95 -8.18 4.18
N ALA A 147 5.09 -7.59 4.49
CA ALA A 147 5.82 -6.67 3.64
C ALA A 147 7.33 -6.93 3.81
N VAL A 148 8.12 -6.67 2.78
CA VAL A 148 9.58 -6.80 2.86
C VAL A 148 10.23 -5.46 2.56
N ILE A 149 11.01 -4.95 3.52
CA ILE A 149 11.58 -3.60 3.48
C ILE A 149 13.10 -3.69 3.56
N SER A 150 13.77 -2.84 2.79
CA SER A 150 15.23 -2.77 2.75
C SER A 150 15.72 -1.51 3.47
N SER A 151 16.92 -1.58 4.06
CA SER A 151 17.70 -0.39 4.41
C SER A 151 18.99 -0.41 3.61
N TYR A 152 19.18 0.59 2.75
CA TYR A 152 20.39 0.68 1.94
C TYR A 152 21.59 1.15 2.75
N GLU A 153 21.35 2.00 3.75
CA GLU A 153 22.39 2.42 4.69
C GLU A 153 22.98 1.22 5.45
N LYS A 154 22.12 0.36 5.99
CA LYS A 154 22.53 -0.82 6.78
C LYS A 154 22.83 -2.06 5.94
N LYS A 155 22.47 -2.05 4.65
CA LYS A 155 22.52 -3.21 3.73
C LYS A 155 21.72 -4.42 4.25
N GLU A 156 20.58 -4.13 4.87
CA GLU A 156 19.70 -5.12 5.47
C GLU A 156 18.37 -5.22 4.71
N LYS A 157 17.72 -6.38 4.79
CA LYS A 157 16.39 -6.61 4.23
C LYS A 157 15.61 -7.52 5.17
N HIS A 158 14.50 -7.00 5.70
CA HIS A 158 13.73 -7.68 6.73
C HIS A 158 12.25 -7.77 6.35
N ALA A 159 11.61 -8.83 6.85
CA ALA A 159 10.16 -8.99 6.75
C ALA A 159 9.47 -8.25 7.90
N PHE A 160 8.35 -7.62 7.59
CA PHE A 160 7.50 -6.88 8.50
C PHE A 160 6.06 -7.41 8.37
N LEU A 161 5.36 -7.55 9.49
CA LEU A 161 3.99 -8.05 9.54
C LEU A 161 3.06 -6.95 10.06
N LEU A 162 1.84 -6.94 9.52
CA LEU A 162 0.79 -6.01 9.94
C LEU A 162 -0.43 -6.75 10.47
N ILE A 163 -1.23 -6.05 11.28
CA ILE A 163 -2.61 -6.43 11.53
C ILE A 163 -3.45 -5.74 10.45
N ILE A 164 -3.92 -6.50 9.45
CA ILE A 164 -4.81 -5.97 8.42
C ILE A 164 -6.21 -5.79 9.00
N ARG A 165 -6.72 -4.56 8.98
CA ARG A 165 -8.10 -4.23 9.41
C ARG A 165 -9.04 -3.89 8.25
N CYS A 166 -8.91 -4.62 7.15
CA CYS A 166 -9.66 -4.52 5.89
C CYS A 166 -9.03 -3.54 4.89
N SER A 167 -8.76 -4.08 3.72
CA SER A 167 -8.09 -3.42 2.61
C SER A 167 -8.70 -3.96 1.34
N LEU A 168 -9.27 -3.08 0.53
CA LEU A 168 -9.82 -3.46 -0.76
C LEU A 168 -8.70 -3.72 -1.75
N PHE A 169 -8.84 -4.77 -2.55
CA PHE A 169 -7.89 -5.08 -3.62
C PHE A 169 -8.56 -5.22 -4.97
N LEU A 170 -7.94 -4.58 -5.97
CA LEU A 170 -8.49 -4.47 -7.30
C LEU A 170 -7.46 -4.96 -8.33
N ILE A 171 -7.80 -6.04 -9.05
CA ILE A 171 -6.88 -6.74 -9.97
C ILE A 171 -7.38 -6.56 -11.40
N ARG A 172 -6.55 -5.90 -12.23
CA ARG A 172 -6.80 -5.75 -13.67
C ARG A 172 -6.51 -7.07 -14.38
N LYS A 173 -7.53 -7.66 -15.01
CA LYS A 173 -7.39 -8.58 -16.15
C LYS A 173 -7.87 -7.88 -17.41
#